data_AF-A0A7C8QXN0-F1
#
_entry.id   AF-A0A7C8QXN0-F1
#
_cell.length_a   1.000
_cell.length_b   1.000
_cell.length_c   1.000
_cell.angle_alpha   90.00
_cell.angle_beta   90.00
_cell.angle_gamma   90.00
#
_symmetry.space_group_name_H-M   'P 1'
#
loop_
_entity.id
_entity.type
_entity.pdbx_description
1 polymer ?
#
loop_
_entity_poly.entity_id
_entity_poly.type
_entity_poly.pdbx_seq_one_letter_code
_entity_poly.pdbx_strand_id
1 'polypeptide(L)'
;MDKVCEACKTLPPIVDQDSYKEKGGYEDVNGFNCYIAAPQPTPETGILFVYDIFGYFKQTLQGADILALTDPGHVVVMPDFFFGKVRSHLIELLHISTC
;
A
#
# COMPACT_ATOMS: atom_id res chain seq x y z
N MET A 1 3.26 -33.22 3.83
CA MET A 1 4.12 -32.71 2.73
C MET A 1 3.88 -31.21 2.68
N ASP A 2 4.62 -30.48 3.49
CA ASP A 2 4.46 -29.02 3.59
C ASP A 2 5.05 -28.42 2.32
N LYS A 3 4.18 -28.00 1.39
CA LYS A 3 4.52 -27.38 0.11
C LYS A 3 5.00 -25.93 0.30
N VAL A 4 5.89 -25.70 1.24
CA VAL A 4 6.37 -24.36 1.60
C VAL A 4 7.88 -24.36 1.48
N CYS A 5 8.38 -23.46 0.62
CA CYS A 5 9.81 -23.31 0.37
C CYS A 5 10.55 -22.88 1.65
N GLU A 6 11.83 -23.22 1.83
CA GLU A 6 12.57 -22.82 3.05
C GLU A 6 12.54 -21.31 3.28
N ALA A 7 12.62 -20.50 2.21
CA ALA A 7 12.49 -19.05 2.28
C ALA A 7 11.11 -18.55 2.74
N CYS A 8 10.07 -19.36 2.52
CA CYS A 8 8.70 -19.04 2.88
C CYS A 8 8.44 -19.28 4.38
N LYS A 9 9.29 -20.07 5.06
CA LYS A 9 9.15 -20.40 6.49
C LYS A 9 9.65 -19.28 7.42
N THR A 10 10.42 -18.34 6.91
CA THR A 10 11.01 -17.24 7.69
C THR A 10 10.21 -15.94 7.54
N LEU A 11 9.18 -15.92 6.68
CA LEU A 11 8.33 -14.76 6.49
C LEU A 11 7.56 -14.49 7.79
N PRO A 12 7.62 -13.26 8.33
CA PRO A 12 6.84 -12.93 9.50
C PRO A 12 5.35 -13.10 9.20
N PRO A 13 4.53 -13.49 10.19
CA PRO A 13 3.10 -13.61 10.02
C PRO A 13 2.53 -12.25 9.58
N ILE A 14 1.69 -12.28 8.55
CA ILE A 14 0.95 -11.09 8.13
C ILE A 14 0.08 -10.65 9.31
N VAL A 15 0.24 -9.40 9.75
CA VAL A 15 -0.57 -8.89 10.86
C VAL A 15 -2.02 -8.82 10.40
N ASP A 16 -2.94 -9.36 11.20
CA ASP A 16 -4.37 -9.35 10.88
C ASP A 16 -4.85 -7.94 10.56
N GLN A 17 -5.66 -7.82 9.51
CA GLN A 17 -6.16 -6.54 9.01
C GLN A 17 -6.85 -5.70 10.10
N ASP A 18 -7.45 -6.33 11.09
CA ASP A 18 -8.13 -5.65 12.20
C ASP A 18 -7.18 -5.04 13.23
N SER A 19 -5.97 -5.57 13.33
CA SER A 19 -4.97 -5.15 14.32
C SER A 19 -3.92 -4.20 13.74
N TYR A 20 -3.73 -4.21 12.42
CA TYR A 20 -2.79 -3.29 11.78
C TYR A 20 -3.33 -1.85 11.75
N LYS A 21 -2.47 -0.94 12.22
CA LYS A 21 -2.64 0.51 12.09
C LYS A 21 -1.51 1.03 11.22
N GLU A 22 -1.88 1.85 10.24
CA GLU A 22 -0.96 2.63 9.43
C GLU A 22 0.02 3.44 10.29
N LYS A 23 1.32 3.40 9.94
CA LYS A 23 2.38 4.12 10.64
C LYS A 23 2.79 5.40 9.92
N GLY A 24 2.70 5.40 8.58
CA GLY A 24 2.79 6.62 7.76
C GLY A 24 1.59 7.55 7.92
N GLY A 25 1.62 8.66 7.19
CA GLY A 25 0.59 9.71 7.21
C GLY A 25 0.05 10.03 5.82
N TYR A 26 -1.09 10.73 5.76
CA TYR A 26 -1.64 11.25 4.51
C TYR A 26 -1.29 12.74 4.37
N GLU A 27 -0.74 13.12 3.23
CA GLU A 27 -0.37 14.50 2.91
C GLU A 27 -0.84 14.84 1.49
N ASP A 28 -1.31 16.07 1.29
CA ASP A 28 -1.57 16.56 -0.06
C ASP A 28 -0.24 16.98 -0.71
N VAL A 29 0.08 16.33 -1.82
CA VAL A 29 1.25 16.67 -2.64
C VAL A 29 0.73 17.09 -4.00
N ASN A 30 0.71 18.39 -4.25
CA ASN A 30 0.33 18.98 -5.53
C ASN A 30 -1.08 18.56 -6.00
N GLY A 31 -2.05 18.50 -5.07
CA GLY A 31 -3.42 18.10 -5.34
C GLY A 31 -3.66 16.59 -5.42
N PHE A 32 -2.64 15.77 -5.15
CA PHE A 32 -2.80 14.33 -4.95
C PHE A 32 -2.74 14.02 -3.46
N ASN A 33 -3.74 13.29 -2.96
CA ASN A 33 -3.68 12.75 -1.62
C ASN A 33 -2.69 11.58 -1.60
N CYS A 34 -1.55 11.76 -0.94
CA CYS A 34 -0.47 10.79 -0.90
C CYS A 34 -0.36 10.20 0.50
N TYR A 35 -0.30 8.87 0.57
CA TYR A 35 0.19 8.21 1.78
C TYR A 35 1.72 8.18 1.78
N ILE A 36 2.33 8.70 2.84
CA ILE A 36 3.78 8.84 2.98
C ILE A 36 4.23 8.05 4.21
N ALA A 37 5.08 7.05 3.99
CA ALA A 37 5.79 6.33 5.04
C ALA A 37 7.28 6.67 4.94
N ALA A 38 7.76 7.49 5.87
CA ALA A 38 9.16 7.93 5.93
C ALA A 38 9.74 7.55 7.29
N PRO A 39 10.73 6.65 7.36
CA PRO A 39 11.41 6.35 8.61
C PRO A 39 12.30 7.54 9.02
N GLN A 40 12.69 7.58 10.29
CA GLN A 40 13.71 8.50 10.78
C GLN A 40 14.99 7.74 11.15
N PRO A 41 16.18 8.23 10.77
CA PRO A 41 16.44 9.43 9.95
C PRO A 41 15.96 9.25 8.49
N THR A 42 15.65 10.36 7.81
CA THR A 42 15.10 10.34 6.45
C THR A 42 16.10 9.68 5.47
N PRO A 43 15.72 8.62 4.76
CA PRO A 43 16.60 7.94 3.80
C PRO A 43 16.87 8.78 2.55
N GLU A 44 17.99 8.50 1.87
CA GLU A 44 18.34 9.14 0.59
C GLU A 44 17.56 8.57 -0.61
N THR A 45 16.98 7.38 -0.44
CA THR A 45 16.29 6.64 -1.49
C THR A 45 14.79 6.65 -1.27
N GLY A 46 14.05 6.82 -2.37
CA GLY A 46 12.59 6.86 -2.39
C GLY A 46 11.98 5.74 -3.22
N ILE A 47 10.83 5.25 -2.79
CA ILE A 47 10.01 4.29 -3.52
C ILE A 47 8.68 4.97 -3.86
N LEU A 48 8.36 5.02 -5.15
CA LEU A 48 7.00 5.35 -5.59
C LEU A 48 6.16 4.07 -5.56
N PHE A 49 5.25 3.98 -4.60
CA PHE A 49 4.36 2.84 -4.45
C PHE A 49 3.08 3.10 -5.22
N VAL A 50 2.76 2.25 -6.19
CA VAL A 50 1.52 2.35 -6.98
C VAL A 50 0.62 1.18 -6.62
N TYR A 51 -0.57 1.47 -6.13
CA TYR A 51 -1.57 0.47 -5.78
C TYR A 51 -2.47 0.15 -6.98
N ASP A 52 -3.10 -1.02 -6.97
CA ASP A 52 -3.97 -1.50 -8.07
C ASP A 52 -5.32 -0.74 -8.11
N ILE A 53 -6.13 -0.95 -9.13
CA ILE A 53 -7.44 -0.29 -9.37
C ILE A 53 -8.46 -0.38 -8.21
N PHE A 54 -8.16 -1.18 -7.18
CA PHE A 54 -9.00 -1.39 -6.02
C PHE A 54 -8.83 -0.35 -4.91
N GLY A 55 -7.79 0.48 -4.93
CA GLY A 55 -7.60 1.51 -3.91
C GLY A 55 -6.67 1.13 -2.75
N TYR A 56 -6.74 1.94 -1.69
CA TYR A 56 -6.04 1.69 -0.44
C TYR A 56 -6.65 0.52 0.33
N PHE A 57 -5.82 -0.51 0.56
CA PHE A 57 -6.11 -1.58 1.51
C PHE A 57 -5.09 -1.55 2.64
N LYS A 58 -5.51 -2.00 3.83
CA LYS A 58 -4.62 -2.11 4.99
C LYS A 58 -3.36 -2.92 4.70
N GLN A 59 -3.45 -3.96 3.88
CA GLN A 59 -2.30 -4.77 3.45
C GLN A 59 -1.33 -3.98 2.57
N THR A 60 -1.84 -3.10 1.71
CA THR A 60 -1.02 -2.22 0.86
C THR A 60 -0.27 -1.20 1.71
N LEU A 61 -0.96 -0.57 2.67
CA LEU A 61 -0.36 0.36 3.63
C LEU A 61 0.70 -0.34 4.50
N GLN A 62 0.40 -1.57 4.94
CA GLN A 62 1.35 -2.39 5.69
C GLN A 62 2.60 -2.71 4.86
N GLY A 63 2.43 -3.07 3.59
CA GLY A 63 3.55 -3.27 2.68
C GLY A 63 4.41 -2.01 2.53
N ALA A 64 3.77 -0.84 2.37
CA ALA A 64 4.47 0.45 2.31
C ALA A 64 5.27 0.74 3.59
N ASP A 65 4.68 0.52 4.76
CA ASP A 65 5.37 0.69 6.04
C ASP A 65 6.54 -0.30 6.23
N ILE A 66 6.39 -1.54 5.78
CA ILE A 66 7.47 -2.54 5.84
C ILE A 66 8.63 -2.10 4.94
N LEU A 67 8.35 -1.68 3.71
CA LEU A 67 9.38 -1.16 2.80
C LEU A 67 10.07 0.09 3.35
N ALA A 68 9.32 0.97 4.01
CA ALA A 68 9.87 2.16 4.65
C ALA A 68 10.86 1.78 5.77
N LEU A 69 10.56 0.75 6.55
CA LEU A 69 11.35 0.33 7.72
C LEU A 69 12.41 -0.75 7.43
N THR A 70 12.44 -1.31 6.22
CA THR A 70 13.39 -2.37 5.86
C THR A 70 14.76 -1.78 5.59
N ASP A 71 15.78 -2.21 6.33
CA ASP A 71 17.19 -1.77 6.18
C ASP A 71 17.65 -1.83 4.70
N PRO A 72 18.14 -0.72 4.12
CA PRO A 72 18.60 0.54 4.75
C PRO A 72 17.52 1.60 5.06
N GLY A 73 16.26 1.32 4.74
CA GLY A 73 15.11 2.23 4.86
C GLY A 73 14.89 3.06 3.61
N HIS A 74 13.63 3.34 3.29
CA HIS A 74 13.24 4.13 2.11
C HIS A 74 12.11 5.10 2.44
N VAL A 75 12.07 6.25 1.77
CA VAL A 75 10.87 7.10 1.78
C VAL A 75 9.86 6.51 0.80
N VAL A 76 8.76 5.97 1.30
CA VAL A 76 7.70 5.41 0.45
C VAL A 76 6.61 6.44 0.27
N VAL A 77 6.33 6.80 -0.98
CA VAL A 77 5.26 7.73 -1.36
C VAL A 77 4.25 6.98 -2.22
N MET A 78 3.00 6.99 -1.80
CA MET A 78 1.90 6.32 -2.47
C MET A 78 0.81 7.34 -2.84
N PRO A 79 0.84 7.89 -4.06
CA PRO A 79 -0.16 8.87 -4.50
C PRO A 79 -1.50 8.22 -4.86
N ASP A 80 -2.59 8.90 -4.52
CA ASP A 80 -3.93 8.55 -4.95
C ASP A 80 -4.18 9.02 -6.39
N PHE A 81 -3.79 8.20 -7.37
CA PHE A 81 -4.04 8.50 -8.78
C PHE A 81 -5.53 8.47 -9.17
N PHE A 82 -6.40 7.87 -8.34
CA PHE A 82 -7.82 7.77 -8.62
C PHE A 82 -8.64 8.86 -7.93
N PHE A 83 -8.02 9.77 -7.15
CA PHE A 83 -8.69 10.83 -6.40
C PHE A 83 -9.88 10.32 -5.57
N GLY A 84 -9.70 9.18 -4.89
CA GLY A 84 -10.72 8.50 -4.11
C GLY A 84 -11.78 7.75 -4.93
N LYS A 85 -11.72 7.80 -6.27
CA LYS A 85 -12.64 7.08 -7.17
C LYS A 85 -12.14 5.68 -7.46
N VAL A 86 -12.01 4.88 -6.41
CA VAL A 86 -11.72 3.45 -6.51
C VAL A 86 -12.99 2.70 -6.95
N ARG A 87 -12.88 1.40 -7.22
CA ARG A 87 -13.85 0.49 -7.90
C ARG A 87 -15.35 0.48 -7.48
N SER A 88 -15.94 1.51 -6.88
CA SER A 88 -17.40 1.71 -6.86
C SER A 88 -17.95 2.04 -8.26
N HIS A 89 -17.18 2.69 -9.13
CA HIS A 89 -17.63 3.09 -10.48
C HIS A 89 -17.53 1.97 -11.54
N LEU A 90 -16.76 0.89 -11.26
CA LEU A 90 -16.66 -0.26 -12.16
C LEU A 90 -17.88 -1.21 -12.05
N ILE A 91 -18.71 -1.07 -11.01
CA ILE A 91 -20.00 -1.77 -10.92
C ILE A 91 -21.05 -1.10 -11.82
N GLU A 92 -20.97 0.22 -12.06
CA GLU A 92 -21.80 0.89 -13.07
C GLU A 92 -21.45 0.45 -14.49
N LEU A 93 -20.16 0.31 -14.81
CA LEU A 93 -19.72 -0.21 -16.10
C LEU A 93 -20.11 -1.68 -16.34
N LEU A 94 -20.18 -2.52 -15.29
CA LEU A 94 -20.67 -3.89 -15.44
C LEU A 94 -22.20 -3.97 -15.60
N HIS A 95 -22.97 -3.04 -15.03
CA HIS A 95 -24.42 -2.96 -15.26
C HIS A 95 -24.81 -2.42 -16.64
N ILE A 96 -23.92 -1.66 -17.30
CA ILE A 96 -24.14 -1.21 -18.69
C ILE A 96 -23.93 -2.35 -19.70
N SER A 97 -23.22 -3.42 -19.33
CA SER A 97 -22.95 -4.56 -20.22
C SER A 97 -24.04 -5.66 -20.20
N THR A 98 -25.13 -5.49 -19.46
CA THR A 98 -26.28 -6.41 -19.46
C THR A 98 -27.51 -5.87 -20.23
N CYS A 99 -27.32 -4.86 -21.09
CA CYS A 99 -28.30 -4.48 -22.11
C CYS A 99 -28.14 -5.33 -23.38
#